data_AF-A0A0B3Y0D7-F1
#
_entry.id   AF-A0A0B3Y0D7-F1
#
_cell.length_a   1.000
_cell.length_b   1.000
_cell.length_c   1.000
_cell.angle_alpha   90.00
_cell.angle_beta   90.00
_cell.angle_gamma   90.00
#
_symmetry.space_group_name_H-M   'P 1'
#
loop_
_entity.id
_entity.type
_entity.pdbx_description
1 polymer ?
#
loop_
_entity_poly.entity_id
_entity_poly.type
_entity_poly.pdbx_seq_one_letter_code
_entity_poly.pdbx_strand_id
1 'polypeptide(L)'
;MFTLRRVTQCTLLGMTLSFTATAANAGTYPVELEDDLVAVCEAVKSNSRLKLRRAVKATGLNMRDLHEGLVCNGQDMLTFATTHNASKTAQHIARRINADPGVLTAKR
;
A
#
# COMPACT_ATOMS: atom_id res chain seq x y z
N MET A 1 20.85 -54.48 -34.91
CA MET A 1 19.66 -53.73 -34.44
C MET A 1 19.16 -54.39 -33.17
N PHE A 2 19.33 -53.76 -32.00
CA PHE A 2 18.50 -53.92 -30.79
C PHE A 2 18.94 -52.86 -29.78
N THR A 3 18.47 -51.63 -30.01
CA THR A 3 18.46 -50.57 -28.99
C THR A 3 17.27 -50.83 -28.09
N LEU A 4 17.50 -51.38 -26.89
CA LEU A 4 16.45 -51.54 -25.88
C LEU A 4 16.77 -50.69 -24.66
N ARG A 5 16.16 -49.51 -24.67
CA ARG A 5 15.67 -48.72 -23.53
C ARG A 5 16.31 -49.08 -22.18
N ARG A 6 17.39 -48.36 -21.83
CA ARG A 6 17.76 -48.18 -20.42
C ARG A 6 16.67 -47.30 -19.78
N VAL A 7 15.71 -47.99 -19.19
CA VAL A 7 14.61 -47.41 -18.44
C VAL A 7 15.19 -46.53 -17.33
N THR A 8 14.99 -45.23 -17.53
CA THR A 8 15.03 -44.16 -16.56
C THR A 8 14.49 -44.58 -15.20
N GLN A 9 15.40 -44.82 -14.25
CA GLN A 9 15.06 -44.74 -12.82
C GLN A 9 15.11 -43.26 -12.41
N CYS A 10 14.02 -42.54 -12.68
CA CYS A 10 13.76 -41.28 -12.00
C CYS A 10 13.19 -41.62 -10.62
N THR A 11 14.07 -41.70 -9.62
CA THR A 11 13.65 -41.72 -8.21
C THR A 11 13.01 -40.38 -7.88
N LEU A 12 11.67 -40.33 -7.97
CA LEU A 12 10.82 -39.24 -7.50
C LEU A 12 10.91 -39.17 -5.97
N LEU A 13 11.88 -38.42 -5.45
CA LEU A 13 11.83 -37.89 -4.09
C LEU A 13 10.73 -36.83 -4.05
N GLY A 14 9.52 -37.27 -3.66
CA GLY A 14 8.39 -36.39 -3.40
C GLY A 14 8.72 -35.46 -2.23
N MET A 15 9.15 -34.24 -2.54
CA MET A 15 9.36 -33.18 -1.58
C MET A 15 7.99 -32.62 -1.20
N THR A 16 7.36 -33.16 -0.16
CA THR A 16 6.11 -32.61 0.39
C THR A 16 6.43 -31.26 1.02
N LEU A 17 6.13 -30.17 0.30
CA LEU A 17 6.20 -28.82 0.82
C LEU A 17 5.00 -28.60 1.75
N SER A 18 5.19 -28.86 3.04
CA SER A 18 4.19 -28.57 4.07
C SER A 18 4.01 -27.05 4.18
N PHE A 19 2.89 -26.53 3.66
CA PHE A 19 2.52 -25.13 3.78
C PHE A 19 1.99 -24.87 5.19
N THR A 20 2.88 -24.50 6.12
CA THR A 20 2.46 -24.01 7.45
C THR A 20 1.89 -22.60 7.29
N ALA A 21 0.57 -22.46 7.29
CA ALA A 21 -0.07 -21.16 7.38
C ALA A 21 0.13 -20.61 8.80
N THR A 22 1.00 -19.61 8.95
CA THR A 22 1.06 -18.82 10.18
C THR A 22 -0.15 -17.88 10.19
N ALA A 23 -0.96 -17.95 11.25
CA ALA A 23 -2.02 -16.98 11.45
C ALA A 23 -1.37 -15.60 11.71
N ALA A 24 -1.61 -14.63 10.83
CA ALA A 24 -1.24 -13.25 11.09
C ALA A 24 -2.13 -12.72 12.21
N ASN A 25 -1.55 -12.47 13.38
CA ASN A 25 -2.25 -11.81 14.48
C ASN A 25 -2.24 -10.30 14.22
N ALA A 26 -3.35 -9.76 13.71
CA ALA A 26 -3.55 -8.32 13.70
C ALA A 26 -3.86 -7.88 15.14
N GLY A 27 -2.90 -7.21 15.80
CA GLY A 27 -3.14 -6.60 17.10
C GLY A 27 -4.26 -5.57 17.00
N THR A 28 -5.14 -5.51 18.01
CA THR A 28 -6.16 -4.48 18.10
C THR A 28 -5.49 -3.12 18.27
N TYR A 29 -5.84 -2.15 17.44
CA TYR A 29 -5.37 -0.77 17.52
C TYR A 29 -6.47 0.13 18.11
N PRO A 30 -6.13 1.27 18.73
CA PRO A 30 -7.12 2.10 19.43
C PRO A 30 -8.16 2.67 18.46
N VAL A 31 -9.44 2.68 18.87
CA VAL A 31 -10.57 3.19 18.07
C VAL A 31 -10.37 4.66 17.66
N GLU A 32 -9.77 5.48 18.53
CA GLU A 32 -9.48 6.89 18.18
C GLU A 32 -8.54 7.03 16.98
N LEU A 33 -7.65 6.06 16.77
CA LEU A 33 -6.76 6.05 15.61
C LEU A 33 -7.52 5.65 14.32
N GLU A 34 -8.58 4.84 14.40
CA GLU A 34 -9.44 4.55 13.24
C GLU A 34 -10.06 5.82 12.67
N ASP A 35 -10.70 6.60 13.54
CA ASP A 35 -11.38 7.84 13.16
C ASP A 35 -10.40 8.86 12.57
N ASP A 36 -9.21 8.99 13.18
CA ASP A 36 -8.17 9.88 12.66
C ASP A 36 -7.66 9.45 11.28
N LEU A 37 -7.50 8.14 11.02
CA LEU A 37 -7.08 7.62 9.71
C LEU A 37 -8.16 7.83 8.65
N VAL A 38 -9.45 7.68 9.00
CA VAL A 38 -10.56 8.03 8.11
C VAL A 38 -10.52 9.52 7.78
N ALA A 39 -10.32 10.38 8.78
CA ALA A 39 -10.20 11.82 8.59
C ALA A 39 -9.00 12.20 7.69
N VAL A 40 -7.90 11.43 7.73
CA VAL A 40 -6.80 11.59 6.78
C VAL A 40 -7.28 11.32 5.35
N CYS A 41 -7.97 10.20 5.08
CA CYS A 41 -8.48 9.90 3.74
C CYS A 41 -9.47 10.97 3.23
N GLU A 42 -10.35 11.48 4.08
CA GLU A 42 -11.21 12.61 3.71
C GLU A 42 -10.42 13.87 3.36
N ALA A 43 -9.37 14.16 4.14
CA ALA A 43 -8.52 15.31 3.91
C ALA A 43 -7.68 15.17 2.63
N VAL A 44 -7.25 13.95 2.28
CA VAL A 44 -6.52 13.65 1.03
C VAL A 44 -7.33 14.08 -0.20
N LYS A 45 -8.61 13.69 -0.28
CA LYS A 45 -9.51 14.07 -1.40
C LYS A 45 -10.00 15.52 -1.35
N SER A 46 -9.80 16.24 -0.25
CA SER A 46 -10.35 17.59 -0.04
C SER A 46 -9.67 18.71 -0.85
N ASN A 47 -8.55 18.42 -1.52
CA ASN A 47 -7.69 19.40 -2.20
C ASN A 47 -7.16 20.53 -1.27
N SER A 48 -7.19 20.34 0.05
CA SER A 48 -6.76 21.33 1.04
C SER A 48 -5.53 20.87 1.83
N ARG A 49 -4.38 21.51 1.56
CA ARG A 49 -3.12 21.26 2.28
C ARG A 49 -3.22 21.50 3.80
N LEU A 50 -4.08 22.44 4.21
CA LEU A 50 -4.28 22.74 5.63
C LEU A 50 -5.05 21.60 6.32
N LYS A 51 -6.14 21.12 5.68
CA LYS A 51 -6.93 20.00 6.21
C LYS A 51 -6.07 18.73 6.30
N LEU A 52 -5.32 18.41 5.25
CA LEU A 52 -4.44 17.24 5.25
C LEU A 52 -3.40 17.32 6.37
N ARG A 53 -2.73 18.48 6.54
CA ARG A 53 -1.72 18.64 7.60
C ARG A 53 -2.32 18.50 9.00
N ARG A 54 -3.54 18.99 9.22
CA ARG A 54 -4.22 18.87 10.51
C ARG A 54 -4.59 17.42 10.81
N ALA A 55 -5.19 16.71 9.85
CA ALA A 55 -5.55 15.31 9.99
C ALA A 55 -4.33 14.42 10.24
N VAL A 56 -3.25 14.61 9.46
CA VAL A 56 -1.98 13.88 9.65
C VAL A 56 -1.36 14.16 11.01
N LYS A 57 -1.49 15.38 11.54
CA LYS A 57 -0.97 15.69 12.87
C LYS A 57 -1.76 15.00 13.98
N ALA A 58 -3.07 14.81 13.81
CA ALA A 58 -3.94 14.17 14.80
C ALA A 58 -3.54 12.71 15.04
N THR A 59 -3.17 11.99 13.98
CA THR A 59 -2.73 10.59 14.08
C THR A 59 -1.41 10.39 14.84
N GLY A 60 -0.61 11.45 15.03
CA GLY A 60 0.76 11.35 15.55
C GLY A 60 1.77 10.73 14.57
N LEU A 61 1.35 10.37 13.36
CA LEU A 61 2.18 9.73 12.35
C LEU A 61 2.73 10.75 11.34
N ASN A 62 3.77 10.36 10.61
CA ASN A 62 4.30 11.19 9.54
C ASN A 62 3.66 10.83 8.18
N MET A 63 3.76 11.75 7.21
CA MET A 63 3.14 11.60 5.88
C MET A 63 3.68 10.39 5.09
N ARG A 64 4.94 9.98 5.31
CA ARG A 64 5.53 8.80 4.63
C ARG A 64 4.93 7.51 5.16
N ASP A 65 4.90 7.36 6.49
CA ASP A 65 4.34 6.17 7.14
C ASP A 65 2.86 5.99 6.76
N LEU A 66 2.10 7.09 6.76
CA LEU A 66 0.72 7.08 6.31
C LEU A 66 0.60 6.72 4.84
N HIS A 67 1.45 7.24 3.95
CA HIS A 67 1.38 6.90 2.54
C HIS A 67 1.72 5.43 2.26
N GLU A 68 2.67 4.87 3.00
CA GLU A 68 3.10 3.47 2.86
C GLU A 68 2.09 2.47 3.46
N GLY A 69 1.35 2.86 4.52
CA GLY A 69 0.46 1.96 5.27
C GLY A 69 -1.05 2.22 5.12
N LEU A 70 -1.48 3.44 4.83
CA LEU A 70 -2.90 3.80 4.77
C LEU A 70 -3.47 3.60 3.37
N VAL A 71 -4.57 2.85 3.30
CA VAL A 71 -5.33 2.61 2.07
C VAL A 71 -6.67 3.33 2.14
N CYS A 72 -6.86 4.31 1.27
CA CYS A 72 -8.10 5.07 1.11
C CYS A 72 -8.92 4.47 -0.03
N ASN A 73 -10.04 3.79 0.28
CA ASN A 73 -10.92 3.15 -0.72
C ASN A 73 -10.15 2.26 -1.73
N GLY A 74 -9.18 1.49 -1.24
CA GLY A 74 -8.35 0.60 -2.07
C GLY A 74 -7.19 1.27 -2.80
N GLN A 75 -6.92 2.56 -2.55
CA GLN A 75 -5.82 3.32 -3.17
C GLN A 75 -4.88 3.90 -2.11
N ASP A 76 -3.59 3.98 -2.41
CA ASP A 76 -2.65 4.74 -1.59
C ASP A 76 -3.01 6.24 -1.59
N MET A 77 -2.50 7.00 -0.62
CA MET A 77 -2.85 8.42 -0.47
C MET A 77 -2.57 9.27 -1.72
N LEU A 78 -1.50 9.00 -2.47
CA LEU A 78 -1.14 9.81 -3.64
C LEU A 78 -2.10 9.50 -4.79
N THR A 79 -2.32 8.22 -5.09
CA THR A 79 -3.27 7.78 -6.10
C THR A 79 -4.68 8.26 -5.76
N PHE A 80 -5.10 8.14 -4.51
CA PHE A 80 -6.41 8.62 -4.07
C PHE A 80 -6.57 10.14 -4.25
N ALA A 81 -5.52 10.92 -4.00
CA ALA A 81 -5.57 12.37 -4.26
C ALA A 81 -5.69 12.68 -5.76
N THR A 82 -4.96 11.96 -6.62
CA THR A 82 -4.97 12.22 -8.07
C THR A 82 -6.30 11.82 -8.70
N THR A 83 -6.87 10.68 -8.33
CA THR A 83 -8.17 10.19 -8.85
C THR A 83 -9.36 11.03 -8.39
N HIS A 84 -9.22 11.78 -7.29
CA HIS A 84 -10.26 12.67 -6.75
C HIS A 84 -10.04 14.17 -7.07
N ASN A 85 -9.27 14.51 -8.11
CA ASN A 85 -9.01 15.91 -8.52
C ASN A 85 -8.38 16.79 -7.41
N ALA A 86 -7.65 16.18 -6.48
CA ALA A 86 -7.08 16.84 -5.32
C ALA A 86 -5.61 17.23 -5.56
N SER A 87 -5.34 18.00 -6.62
CA SER A 87 -3.99 18.27 -7.13
C SER A 87 -3.06 18.94 -6.10
N LYS A 88 -3.57 19.82 -5.23
CA LYS A 88 -2.77 20.48 -4.18
C LYS A 88 -2.34 19.50 -3.10
N THR A 89 -3.20 18.54 -2.75
CA THR A 89 -2.87 17.49 -1.80
C THR A 89 -1.95 16.45 -2.45
N ALA A 90 -2.23 16.02 -3.68
CA ALA A 90 -1.36 15.10 -4.44
C ALA A 90 0.08 15.64 -4.54
N GLN A 91 0.23 16.90 -4.97
CA GLN A 91 1.55 17.53 -5.06
C GLN A 91 2.21 17.71 -3.68
N HIS A 92 1.42 17.92 -2.62
CA HIS A 92 1.99 17.99 -1.27
C HIS A 92 2.48 16.64 -0.79
N ILE A 93 1.70 15.57 -0.98
CA ILE A 93 2.05 14.19 -0.63
C ILE A 93 3.31 13.78 -1.39
N ALA A 94 3.34 13.94 -2.72
CA ALA A 94 4.49 13.62 -3.57
C ALA A 94 5.79 14.25 -3.08
N ARG A 95 5.76 15.53 -2.68
CA ARG A 95 6.95 16.20 -2.10
C ARG A 95 7.37 15.62 -0.76
N ARG A 96 6.44 15.15 0.08
CA ARG A 96 6.77 14.60 1.41
C ARG A 96 7.30 13.18 1.34
N ILE A 97 6.92 12.44 0.31
CA ILE A 97 7.41 11.06 0.08
C ILE A 97 8.58 11.00 -0.90
N ASN A 98 9.01 12.14 -1.45
CA ASN A 98 10.03 12.24 -2.52
C ASN A 98 9.67 11.41 -3.75
N ALA A 99 8.39 11.46 -4.17
CA ALA A 99 7.94 10.78 -5.38
C ALA A 99 8.59 11.40 -6.63
N ASP A 100 8.82 10.56 -7.64
CA ASP A 100 9.30 11.01 -8.94
C ASP A 100 8.32 12.03 -9.55
N PRO A 101 8.81 13.17 -10.09
CA PRO A 101 7.95 14.19 -10.70
C PRO A 101 7.02 13.66 -11.80
N GLY A 102 7.44 12.59 -12.50
CA GLY A 102 6.67 11.92 -13.53
C GLY A 102 5.35 11.32 -13.03
N VAL A 103 5.26 10.95 -11.75
CA VAL A 103 4.05 10.37 -11.14
C VAL A 103 2.89 11.37 -11.14
N LEU A 104 3.18 12.67 -11.04
CA LEU A 104 2.15 13.72 -11.07
C LEU A 104 1.72 14.10 -12.49
N THR A 105 2.56 13.82 -13.49
CA THR A 105 2.33 14.17 -14.90
C THR A 105 1.87 13.00 -15.75
N ALA A 106 1.87 11.78 -15.20
CA ALA A 106 1.28 10.60 -15.81
C ALA A 106 -0.24 10.79 -15.92
N LYS A 107 -0.64 11.54 -16.94
CA LYS A 107 -2.03 11.72 -17.35
C LYS A 107 -2.54 10.34 -17.79
N ARG A 108 -3.53 9.81 -17.08
CA ARG A 108 -4.23 8.57 -17.43
C ARG A 108 -5.41 8.89 -18.35
#